data_AF-A0AAV1TMP4-F1
#
_entry.id   AF-A0AAV1TMP4-F1
#
_cell.length_a   1.000
_cell.length_b   1.000
_cell.length_c   1.000
_cell.angle_alpha   90.00
_cell.angle_beta   90.00
_cell.angle_gamma   90.00
#
_symmetry.space_group_name_H-M   'P 1'
#
loop_
_entity.id
_entity.type
_entity.pdbx_description
1 polymer ?
#
loop_
_entity_poly.entity_id
_entity_poly.type
_entity_poly.pdbx_seq_one_letter_code
_entity_poly.pdbx_strand_id
1 'polypeptide(L)'
;MKSATNRCSLGAFTIGLLLLLGLIVACLDLKLTWSSEGPSSKPAFHGVRHLAHNETGHAYNNETGIDGPKLQFVKTLHHIAQNTSQPRGIVMPVYEQIVKVAASLILELRTMGVDDPIEMPYCGDVSPQSQSLLLQKAALGSIRFYDVCDLAASATVEGNASQKVFCPNVTSCHTKFRNFDLKVVSVVFSKFEEIMMVDADTAFFINPTVLWDSAKYQSTGTLLMNDRHAHEIYFMAQRVRGQANLSYQHLYMSTFDPVPFRFIPTLEREKATVQNPVPVTLLFEPSDYLLTSHSWNLRTGHQVDSSLLFWNKKKQPRATAILASFKALCDVGPPPSYGDKELYFYAAEMAETQYSFSDHTISGVGTYYNDHGEGKSTLCGDMAQPFPIKQDRIEDVPLFYLNSDRALRYKPAVEGVYYVKARMADVYLGPYGKRRIDCPFNITAAKFSEAETRHLSGRQRLHEFVVAWWEIAQSGGKDVIHNSTATSIDGMVDEQMEAMRKDYQHVKVPSVSWTEVDK
;
A
#
# COMPACT_ATOMS: atom_id res chain seq x y z
N MET A 1 -58.68 -11.22 -60.95
CA MET A 1 -57.22 -11.19 -60.74
C MET A 1 -56.97 -10.96 -59.25
N LYS A 2 -56.45 -11.96 -58.53
CA LYS A 2 -56.28 -11.91 -57.07
C LYS A 2 -54.99 -11.15 -56.72
N SER A 3 -55.15 -10.11 -55.90
CA SER A 3 -54.10 -9.31 -55.28
C SER A 3 -53.38 -10.11 -54.18
N ALA A 4 -52.05 -10.16 -54.25
CA ALA A 4 -51.20 -10.79 -53.24
C ALA A 4 -50.89 -9.80 -52.11
N THR A 5 -51.47 -10.04 -50.93
CA THR A 5 -51.06 -9.42 -49.67
C THR A 5 -49.96 -10.25 -49.03
N ASN A 6 -48.73 -9.74 -49.02
CA ASN A 6 -47.63 -10.30 -48.25
C ASN A 6 -47.88 -10.11 -46.74
N ARG A 7 -48.13 -11.21 -46.03
CA ARG A 7 -48.04 -11.26 -44.56
C ARG A 7 -46.56 -11.21 -44.18
N CYS A 8 -46.09 -10.07 -43.67
CA CYS A 8 -44.83 -10.01 -42.94
C CYS A 8 -44.96 -10.84 -41.66
N SER A 9 -44.06 -11.80 -41.47
CA SER A 9 -44.04 -12.70 -40.33
C SER A 9 -43.64 -11.93 -39.05
N LEU A 10 -44.60 -11.81 -38.14
CA LEU A 10 -44.41 -11.21 -36.81
C LEU A 10 -43.37 -11.96 -35.94
N GLY A 11 -42.98 -13.18 -36.35
CA GLY A 11 -41.96 -14.00 -35.69
C GLY A 11 -40.50 -13.64 -36.03
N ALA A 12 -40.22 -13.04 -37.19
CA ALA A 12 -38.84 -12.69 -37.56
C ALA A 12 -38.36 -11.41 -36.86
N PHE A 13 -39.26 -10.44 -36.65
CA PHE A 13 -38.96 -9.19 -35.96
C PHE A 13 -38.76 -9.36 -34.45
N THR A 14 -39.49 -10.29 -33.82
CA THR A 14 -39.36 -10.60 -32.39
C THR A 14 -38.08 -11.38 -32.07
N ILE A 15 -37.66 -12.30 -32.95
CA ILE A 15 -36.38 -13.01 -32.81
C ILE A 15 -35.19 -12.06 -33.08
N GLY A 16 -35.31 -11.17 -34.07
CA GLY A 16 -34.30 -10.14 -34.34
C GLY A 16 -34.10 -9.18 -33.17
N LEU A 17 -35.18 -8.75 -32.51
CA LEU A 17 -35.11 -7.85 -31.35
C LEU A 17 -34.52 -8.54 -30.12
N LEU A 18 -34.83 -9.83 -29.88
CA LEU A 18 -34.27 -10.61 -28.78
C LEU A 18 -32.78 -10.91 -28.99
N LEU A 19 -32.34 -11.15 -30.23
CA LEU A 19 -30.91 -11.30 -30.56
C LEU A 19 -30.15 -9.98 -30.42
N LEU A 20 -30.77 -8.84 -30.78
CA LEU A 20 -30.16 -7.52 -30.60
C LEU A 20 -30.06 -7.13 -29.13
N LEU A 21 -31.09 -7.40 -28.32
CA LEU A 21 -31.07 -7.19 -26.87
C LEU A 21 -30.08 -8.14 -26.18
N GLY A 22 -29.98 -9.39 -26.62
CA GLY A 22 -28.97 -10.33 -26.14
C GLY A 22 -27.53 -9.89 -26.47
N LEU A 23 -27.30 -9.32 -27.65
CA LEU A 23 -26.01 -8.73 -28.04
C LEU A 23 -25.68 -7.46 -27.26
N ILE A 24 -26.68 -6.63 -26.93
CA ILE A 24 -26.51 -5.42 -26.11
C ILE A 24 -26.21 -5.78 -24.65
N VAL A 25 -26.89 -6.78 -24.09
CA VAL A 25 -26.60 -7.31 -22.74
C VAL A 25 -25.22 -7.96 -22.71
N ALA A 26 -24.86 -8.76 -23.71
CA ALA A 26 -23.51 -9.33 -23.82
C ALA A 26 -22.43 -8.25 -23.98
N CYS A 27 -22.69 -7.16 -24.72
CA CYS A 27 -21.75 -6.03 -24.84
C CYS A 27 -21.67 -5.16 -23.59
N LEU A 28 -22.76 -5.04 -22.81
CA LEU A 28 -22.78 -4.35 -21.52
C LEU A 28 -22.06 -5.17 -20.44
N ASP A 29 -22.26 -6.49 -20.41
CA ASP A 29 -21.50 -7.41 -19.55
C ASP A 29 -20.02 -7.46 -19.94
N LEU A 30 -19.70 -7.41 -21.24
CA LEU A 30 -18.30 -7.32 -21.72
C LEU A 30 -17.66 -5.97 -21.35
N LYS A 31 -18.42 -4.87 -21.32
CA LYS A 31 -17.91 -3.54 -20.88
C LYS A 31 -17.83 -3.40 -19.35
N LEU A 32 -18.70 -4.04 -18.59
CA LEU A 32 -18.66 -4.07 -17.12
C LEU A 32 -17.54 -5.00 -16.60
N THR A 33 -17.23 -6.07 -17.33
CA THR A 33 -16.05 -6.91 -17.05
C THR A 33 -14.74 -6.18 -17.40
N TRP A 34 -14.69 -5.40 -18.50
CA TRP A 34 -13.50 -4.62 -18.85
C TRP A 34 -13.24 -3.38 -17.98
N SER A 35 -14.24 -2.90 -17.22
CA SER A 35 -14.09 -1.79 -16.27
C SER A 35 -13.85 -2.24 -14.82
N SER A 36 -13.80 -3.56 -14.57
CA SER A 36 -13.43 -4.16 -13.29
C SER A 36 -12.11 -4.95 -13.32
N GLU A 37 -11.43 -4.98 -14.48
CA GLU A 37 -10.05 -5.46 -14.56
C GLU A 37 -9.08 -4.33 -14.20
N GLY A 38 -8.75 -4.24 -12.91
CA GLY A 38 -7.42 -3.74 -12.51
C GLY A 38 -6.35 -4.54 -13.25
N PRO A 39 -5.12 -4.01 -13.42
CA PRO A 39 -4.13 -4.61 -14.30
C PRO A 39 -3.94 -6.09 -13.96
N SER A 40 -4.40 -6.94 -14.88
CA SER A 40 -4.17 -8.38 -14.89
C SER A 40 -2.67 -8.60 -15.02
N SER A 41 -1.99 -8.65 -13.88
CA SER A 41 -0.65 -9.20 -13.80
C SER A 41 -0.78 -10.69 -14.08
N LYS A 42 -0.63 -11.08 -15.35
CA LYS A 42 -0.24 -12.46 -15.65
C LYS A 42 0.96 -12.79 -14.75
N PRO A 43 0.94 -13.89 -13.99
CA PRO A 43 2.08 -14.27 -13.16
C PRO A 43 3.22 -14.68 -14.09
N ALA A 44 3.98 -13.71 -14.57
CA ALA A 44 5.30 -13.94 -15.13
C ALA A 44 6.26 -14.10 -13.94
N PHE A 45 6.07 -15.18 -13.18
CA PHE A 45 7.20 -15.76 -12.47
C PHE A 45 8.14 -16.25 -13.57
N HIS A 46 9.13 -15.45 -13.91
CA HIS A 46 10.34 -16.01 -14.48
C HIS A 46 10.82 -17.03 -13.45
N GLY A 47 10.66 -18.31 -13.81
CA GLY A 47 11.09 -19.41 -12.97
C GLY A 47 12.50 -19.12 -12.49
N VAL A 48 12.77 -19.51 -11.24
CA VAL A 48 14.12 -19.54 -10.67
C VAL A 48 15.01 -20.21 -11.72
N ARG A 49 15.72 -19.39 -12.51
CA ARG A 49 16.78 -19.90 -13.36
C ARG A 49 17.81 -20.37 -12.36
N HIS A 50 18.12 -21.67 -12.39
CA HIS A 50 19.40 -22.14 -11.90
C HIS A 50 20.47 -21.29 -12.58
N LEU A 51 20.94 -20.26 -11.88
CA LEU A 51 22.16 -19.58 -12.22
C LEU A 51 23.26 -20.59 -11.91
N ALA A 52 23.73 -21.26 -12.95
CA ALA A 52 24.95 -22.02 -12.87
C ALA A 52 26.04 -21.07 -12.36
N HIS A 53 26.63 -21.41 -11.22
CA HIS A 53 27.82 -20.77 -10.70
C HIS A 53 28.94 -20.89 -11.75
N ASN A 54 29.25 -19.78 -12.42
CA ASN A 54 30.57 -19.62 -13.01
C ASN A 54 31.44 -18.98 -11.93
N GLU A 55 32.16 -19.83 -11.19
CA GLU A 55 33.24 -19.39 -10.31
C GLU A 55 34.38 -18.82 -11.17
N THR A 56 34.48 -17.50 -11.20
CA THR A 56 35.72 -16.82 -11.53
C THR A 56 36.30 -16.29 -10.23
N GLY A 57 37.52 -16.71 -9.91
CA GLY A 57 38.16 -16.47 -8.62
C GLY A 57 38.20 -14.98 -8.25
N HIS A 58 37.46 -14.62 -7.21
CA HIS A 58 37.52 -13.30 -6.58
C HIS A 58 38.28 -13.39 -5.26
N ALA A 59 39.04 -12.33 -4.97
CA ALA A 59 39.92 -12.24 -3.82
C ALA A 59 39.12 -12.31 -2.51
N TYR A 60 39.22 -13.46 -1.84
CA TYR A 60 38.75 -13.66 -0.47
C TYR A 60 39.52 -12.74 0.48
N ASN A 61 38.83 -11.85 1.18
CA ASN A 61 39.41 -11.08 2.27
C ASN A 61 39.36 -11.92 3.56
N ASN A 62 40.53 -12.39 3.99
CA ASN A 62 40.71 -13.34 5.10
C ASN A 62 40.41 -12.79 6.50
N GLU A 63 40.04 -11.51 6.65
CA GLU A 63 39.75 -10.91 7.97
C GLU A 63 38.27 -10.92 8.35
N THR A 64 37.34 -11.08 7.40
CA THR A 64 35.89 -11.09 7.67
C THR A 64 35.11 -12.21 6.98
N GLY A 65 35.70 -12.91 6.00
CA GLY A 65 35.01 -13.95 5.23
C GLY A 65 33.92 -13.43 4.29
N ILE A 66 33.87 -12.12 4.01
CA ILE A 66 32.85 -11.47 3.17
C ILE A 66 33.47 -11.05 1.83
N ASP A 67 32.77 -11.33 0.73
CA ASP A 67 33.11 -10.87 -0.62
C ASP A 67 33.16 -9.33 -0.69
N GLY A 68 34.33 -8.76 -0.98
CA GLY A 68 34.60 -7.31 -0.91
C GLY A 68 33.62 -6.45 -1.72
N PRO A 69 33.34 -6.79 -3.00
CA PRO A 69 32.33 -6.13 -3.81
C PRO A 69 30.91 -6.18 -3.22
N LYS A 70 30.46 -7.31 -2.66
CA LYS A 70 29.14 -7.42 -2.01
C LYS A 70 29.04 -6.49 -0.80
N LEU A 71 30.08 -6.48 0.03
CA LEU A 71 30.13 -5.58 1.19
C LEU A 71 30.07 -4.10 0.77
N GLN A 72 30.80 -3.72 -0.27
CA GLN A 72 30.78 -2.34 -0.78
C GLN A 72 29.42 -1.95 -1.36
N PHE A 73 28.73 -2.89 -2.02
CA PHE A 73 27.37 -2.70 -2.51
C PHE A 73 26.39 -2.44 -1.37
N VAL A 74 26.43 -3.25 -0.31
CA VAL A 74 25.57 -3.07 0.88
C VAL A 74 25.86 -1.76 1.60
N LYS A 75 27.14 -1.36 1.73
CA LYS A 75 27.52 -0.04 2.26
C LYS A 75 26.89 1.10 1.45
N THR A 76 26.93 1.00 0.13
CA THR A 76 26.29 2.00 -0.75
C THR A 76 24.78 2.08 -0.49
N LEU A 77 24.08 0.94 -0.44
CA LEU A 77 22.64 0.91 -0.15
C LEU A 77 22.32 1.55 1.20
N HIS A 78 23.12 1.24 2.23
CA HIS A 78 22.99 1.82 3.56
C HIS A 78 23.17 3.34 3.53
N HIS A 79 24.24 3.86 2.90
CA HIS A 79 24.48 5.31 2.83
C HIS A 79 23.39 6.05 2.05
N ILE A 80 22.89 5.49 0.94
CA ILE A 80 21.74 6.08 0.23
C ILE A 80 20.53 6.15 1.15
N ALA A 81 20.18 5.03 1.81
CA ALA A 81 19.02 4.95 2.70
C ALA A 81 19.14 5.91 3.90
N GLN A 82 20.33 6.08 4.46
CA GLN A 82 20.57 6.93 5.63
C GLN A 82 20.77 8.42 5.28
N ASN A 83 20.77 8.80 4.00
CA ASN A 83 20.87 10.19 3.57
C ASN A 83 19.57 10.96 3.88
N THR A 84 19.41 11.29 5.15
CA THR A 84 18.25 11.96 5.74
C THR A 84 18.62 13.38 6.15
N SER A 85 17.65 14.29 6.09
CA SER A 85 17.85 15.71 6.44
C SER A 85 16.63 16.33 7.13
N GLN A 86 15.54 15.57 7.28
CA GLN A 86 14.33 16.00 7.96
C GLN A 86 13.92 14.95 8.99
N PRO A 87 13.44 15.34 10.19
CA PRO A 87 13.17 14.39 11.26
C PRO A 87 12.02 13.45 10.92
N ARG A 88 10.92 13.95 10.36
CA ARG A 88 9.74 13.16 10.05
C ARG A 88 8.89 13.76 8.95
N GLY A 89 8.09 12.94 8.30
CA GLY A 89 7.10 13.38 7.34
C GLY A 89 6.33 12.24 6.67
N ILE A 90 5.43 12.61 5.78
CA ILE A 90 4.59 11.70 5.02
C ILE A 90 5.20 11.51 3.64
N VAL A 91 5.26 10.27 3.16
CA VAL A 91 5.65 9.96 1.78
C VAL A 91 4.41 9.43 1.05
N MET A 92 4.03 10.08 -0.03
CA MET A 92 2.82 9.77 -0.81
C MET A 92 3.19 9.65 -2.29
N PRO A 93 3.54 8.45 -2.78
CA PRO A 93 3.89 8.24 -4.17
C PRO A 93 2.73 8.57 -5.10
N VAL A 94 3.03 9.23 -6.22
CA VAL A 94 2.04 9.73 -7.16
C VAL A 94 2.48 9.55 -8.60
N TYR A 95 1.48 9.56 -9.48
CA TYR A 95 1.58 9.64 -10.94
C TYR A 95 0.44 10.54 -11.45
N GLU A 96 0.47 10.95 -12.72
CA GLU A 96 -0.41 12.00 -13.24
C GLU A 96 -1.91 11.77 -12.95
N GLN A 97 -2.40 10.53 -13.02
CA GLN A 97 -3.84 10.27 -12.87
C GLN A 97 -4.30 10.30 -11.39
N ILE A 98 -3.41 9.99 -10.45
CA ILE A 98 -3.75 9.91 -9.02
C ILE A 98 -3.45 11.21 -8.27
N VAL A 99 -2.64 12.11 -8.84
CA VAL A 99 -2.15 13.31 -8.14
C VAL A 99 -3.27 14.25 -7.64
N LYS A 100 -4.43 14.26 -8.30
CA LYS A 100 -5.61 15.02 -7.84
C LYS A 100 -6.26 14.35 -6.62
N VAL A 101 -6.33 13.01 -6.62
CA VAL A 101 -6.82 12.24 -5.47
C VAL A 101 -5.88 12.48 -4.29
N ALA A 102 -4.56 12.39 -4.50
CA ALA A 102 -3.53 12.71 -3.53
C ALA A 102 -3.70 14.12 -2.94
N ALA A 103 -3.80 15.16 -3.78
CA ALA A 103 -3.96 16.54 -3.30
C ALA A 103 -5.23 16.71 -2.43
N SER A 104 -6.33 16.06 -2.81
CA SER A 104 -7.55 16.11 -2.00
C SER A 104 -7.46 15.32 -0.68
N LEU A 105 -6.62 14.28 -0.61
CA LEU A 105 -6.27 13.60 0.64
C LEU A 105 -5.38 14.49 1.52
N ILE A 106 -4.42 15.22 0.94
CA ILE A 106 -3.61 16.19 1.70
C ILE A 106 -4.53 17.24 2.36
N LEU A 107 -5.51 17.77 1.62
CA LEU A 107 -6.50 18.69 2.19
C LEU A 107 -7.28 18.05 3.35
N GLU A 108 -7.74 16.79 3.22
CA GLU A 108 -8.37 16.04 4.32
C GLU A 108 -7.46 15.92 5.54
N LEU A 109 -6.20 15.55 5.36
CA LEU A 109 -5.23 15.45 6.45
C LEU A 109 -5.07 16.81 7.18
N ARG A 110 -5.05 17.93 6.44
CA ARG A 110 -4.99 19.27 7.03
C ARG A 110 -6.23 19.63 7.84
N THR A 111 -7.41 19.06 7.54
CA THR A 111 -8.61 19.27 8.38
C THR A 111 -8.54 18.53 9.70
N MET A 112 -7.69 17.50 9.80
CA MET A 112 -7.43 16.73 11.02
C MET A 112 -6.26 17.25 11.86
N GLY A 113 -5.68 18.40 11.49
CA GLY A 113 -4.52 18.98 12.15
C GLY A 113 -3.19 18.28 11.84
N VAL A 114 -3.10 17.58 10.70
CA VAL A 114 -1.83 17.02 10.23
C VAL A 114 -1.09 18.12 9.47
N ASP A 115 -0.04 18.66 10.06
CA ASP A 115 0.80 19.71 9.44
C ASP A 115 2.17 19.19 8.98
N ASP A 116 2.44 17.89 9.13
CA ASP A 116 3.69 17.26 8.70
C ASP A 116 3.99 17.54 7.21
N PRO A 117 5.28 17.73 6.86
CA PRO A 117 5.69 17.89 5.47
C PRO A 117 5.42 16.61 4.68
N ILE A 118 5.02 16.76 3.42
CA ILE A 118 4.66 15.65 2.54
C ILE A 118 5.59 15.61 1.33
N GLU A 119 6.28 14.50 1.17
CA GLU A 119 7.04 14.16 -0.02
C GLU A 119 6.15 13.40 -1.01
N MET A 120 6.09 13.88 -2.26
CA MET A 120 5.32 13.32 -3.36
C MET A 120 6.25 12.75 -4.45
N PRO A 121 6.87 11.58 -4.21
CA PRO A 121 7.73 10.94 -5.20
C PRO A 121 6.94 10.49 -6.43
N TYR A 122 7.56 10.65 -7.59
CA TYR A 122 7.04 10.17 -8.88
C TYR A 122 8.16 9.62 -9.77
N CYS A 123 7.84 9.03 -10.92
CA CYS A 123 8.80 8.35 -11.78
C CYS A 123 8.76 8.89 -13.23
N GLY A 124 9.04 10.18 -13.40
CA GLY A 124 8.98 10.88 -14.70
C GLY A 124 7.58 10.99 -15.30
N ASP A 125 6.54 10.75 -14.51
CA ASP A 125 5.14 10.60 -14.92
C ASP A 125 4.18 11.54 -14.17
N VAL A 126 4.71 12.65 -13.63
CA VAL A 126 3.92 13.80 -13.19
C VAL A 126 4.42 15.04 -13.91
N SER A 127 3.53 15.71 -14.64
CA SER A 127 3.85 16.87 -15.47
C SER A 127 4.33 18.07 -14.62
N PRO A 128 5.32 18.84 -15.09
CA PRO A 128 5.76 20.06 -14.41
C PRO A 128 4.63 21.06 -14.15
N GLN A 129 3.61 21.09 -15.01
CA GLN A 129 2.42 21.92 -14.87
C GLN A 129 1.58 21.49 -13.66
N SER A 130 1.30 20.18 -13.52
CA SER A 130 0.59 19.64 -12.36
C SER A 130 1.38 19.87 -11.06
N GLN A 131 2.71 19.70 -11.08
CA GLN A 131 3.57 20.02 -9.93
C GLN A 131 3.48 21.50 -9.56
N SER A 132 3.65 22.40 -10.54
CA SER A 132 3.64 23.85 -10.32
C SER A 132 2.29 24.35 -9.83
N LEU A 133 1.19 23.81 -10.35
CA LEU A 133 -0.16 24.15 -9.91
C LEU A 133 -0.34 23.84 -8.42
N LEU A 134 0.01 22.63 -8.00
CA LEU A 134 -0.16 22.21 -6.61
C LEU A 134 0.78 22.95 -5.66
N LEU A 135 2.02 23.20 -6.05
CA LEU A 135 2.99 23.96 -5.23
C LEU A 135 2.54 25.40 -4.95
N GLN A 136 1.62 25.96 -5.75
CA GLN A 136 1.05 27.30 -5.53
C GLN A 136 -0.13 27.30 -4.54
N LYS A 137 -0.66 26.14 -4.16
CA LYS A 137 -1.85 26.03 -3.31
C LYS A 137 -1.48 26.00 -1.83
N ALA A 138 -1.65 27.14 -1.17
CA ALA A 138 -1.34 27.32 0.25
C ALA A 138 -2.04 26.30 1.17
N ALA A 139 -3.28 25.92 0.84
CA ALA A 139 -4.06 24.96 1.61
C ALA A 139 -3.44 23.54 1.71
N LEU A 140 -2.52 23.18 0.80
CA LEU A 140 -1.81 21.90 0.85
C LEU A 140 -0.66 21.88 1.87
N GLY A 141 -0.23 23.05 2.35
CA GLY A 141 0.90 23.19 3.25
C GLY A 141 2.24 22.81 2.59
N SER A 142 3.17 22.27 3.38
CA SER A 142 4.51 21.91 2.90
C SER A 142 4.48 20.61 2.11
N ILE A 143 4.48 20.71 0.78
CA ILE A 143 4.60 19.57 -0.15
C ILE A 143 5.88 19.66 -1.00
N ARG A 144 6.45 18.51 -1.38
CA ARG A 144 7.64 18.43 -2.24
C ARG A 144 7.52 17.31 -3.26
N PHE A 145 7.53 17.66 -4.54
CA PHE A 145 7.72 16.70 -5.63
C PHE A 145 9.20 16.37 -5.83
N TYR A 146 9.50 15.12 -6.15
CA TYR A 146 10.83 14.73 -6.65
C TYR A 146 10.73 13.48 -7.51
N ASP A 147 11.56 13.42 -8.56
CA ASP A 147 11.66 12.25 -9.42
C ASP A 147 12.57 11.20 -8.78
N VAL A 148 11.96 10.16 -8.22
CA VAL A 148 12.72 9.09 -7.56
C VAL A 148 13.39 8.15 -8.57
N CYS A 149 12.89 8.08 -9.80
CA CYS A 149 13.50 7.28 -10.87
C CYS A 149 14.77 7.91 -11.41
N ASP A 150 14.84 9.25 -11.48
CA ASP A 150 16.08 9.97 -11.79
C ASP A 150 17.14 9.75 -10.71
N LEU A 151 16.75 9.79 -9.42
CA LEU A 151 17.66 9.49 -8.32
C LEU A 151 18.19 8.05 -8.39
N ALA A 152 17.30 7.08 -8.61
CA ALA A 152 17.64 5.67 -8.71
C ALA A 152 18.54 5.36 -9.93
N ALA A 153 18.31 6.02 -11.07
CA ALA A 153 19.13 5.88 -12.27
C ALA A 153 20.52 6.53 -12.13
N SER A 154 20.61 7.57 -11.30
CA SER A 154 21.87 8.28 -11.02
C SER A 154 22.73 7.56 -9.98
N ALA A 155 22.14 6.73 -9.12
CA ALA A 155 22.84 6.01 -8.07
C ALA A 155 23.89 5.01 -8.60
N THR A 156 25.13 5.15 -8.12
CA THR A 156 26.28 4.30 -8.44
C THR A 156 26.89 3.71 -7.17
N VAL A 157 27.56 2.57 -7.29
CA VAL A 157 28.31 1.96 -6.18
C VAL A 157 29.43 2.90 -5.75
N GLU A 158 29.55 3.14 -4.45
CA GLU A 158 30.61 3.98 -3.90
C GLU A 158 31.98 3.41 -4.25
N GLY A 159 32.88 4.27 -4.76
CA GLY A 159 34.19 3.86 -5.27
C GLY A 159 34.15 3.26 -6.68
N ASN A 160 32.96 3.10 -7.30
CA ASN A 160 32.82 2.58 -8.67
C ASN A 160 31.66 3.27 -9.41
N ALA A 161 31.93 4.45 -9.98
CA ALA A 161 30.93 5.25 -10.72
C ALA A 161 30.37 4.56 -11.98
N SER A 162 31.05 3.53 -12.50
CA SER A 162 30.57 2.76 -13.66
C SER A 162 29.52 1.73 -13.28
N GLN A 163 29.45 1.31 -12.01
CA GLN A 163 28.53 0.29 -11.55
C GLN A 163 27.25 0.93 -10.97
N LYS A 164 26.11 0.65 -11.61
CA LYS A 164 24.80 1.14 -11.20
C LYS A 164 24.22 0.36 -10.03
N VAL A 165 23.41 1.03 -9.20
CA VAL A 165 22.77 0.41 -8.03
C VAL A 165 21.39 -0.17 -8.38
N PHE A 166 20.48 0.64 -8.92
CA PHE A 166 19.08 0.24 -9.11
C PHE A 166 18.70 -0.05 -10.56
N CYS A 167 19.21 0.76 -11.49
CA CYS A 167 18.89 0.69 -12.92
C CYS A 167 20.10 1.07 -13.79
N PRO A 168 20.27 0.48 -14.98
CA PRO A 168 21.27 0.92 -15.95
C PRO A 168 21.11 2.39 -16.38
N ASN A 169 19.87 2.85 -16.54
CA ASN A 169 19.50 4.21 -16.95
C ASN A 169 18.06 4.54 -16.54
N VAL A 170 17.63 5.78 -16.78
CA VAL A 170 16.30 6.29 -16.41
C VAL A 170 15.16 5.51 -17.09
N THR A 171 15.30 5.14 -18.37
CA THR A 171 14.29 4.35 -19.09
C THR A 171 14.09 2.98 -18.44
N SER A 172 15.17 2.32 -18.01
CA SER A 172 15.08 1.07 -17.25
C SER A 172 14.40 1.26 -15.89
N CYS A 173 14.64 2.40 -15.21
CA CYS A 173 13.94 2.74 -13.97
C CYS A 173 12.45 2.97 -14.19
N HIS A 174 12.04 3.66 -15.27
CA HIS A 174 10.63 3.81 -15.61
C HIS A 174 9.93 2.45 -15.78
N THR A 175 10.54 1.52 -16.53
CA THR A 175 9.99 0.17 -16.69
C THR A 175 9.91 -0.60 -15.37
N LYS A 176 10.91 -0.43 -14.50
CA LYS A 176 11.01 -1.18 -13.24
C LYS A 176 10.12 -0.62 -12.13
N PHE A 177 9.94 0.70 -12.05
CA PHE A 177 9.35 1.37 -10.89
C PHE A 177 8.05 2.12 -11.16
N ARG A 178 7.54 2.21 -12.40
CA ARG A 178 6.16 2.69 -12.66
C ARG A 178 5.10 1.63 -12.32
N ASN A 179 5.14 1.17 -11.08
CA ASN A 179 4.24 0.22 -10.44
C ASN A 179 4.40 0.37 -8.91
N PHE A 180 3.83 -0.55 -8.14
CA PHE A 180 3.87 -0.51 -6.67
C PHE A 180 5.29 -0.45 -6.06
N ASP A 181 6.32 -0.95 -6.76
CA ASP A 181 7.71 -0.91 -6.30
C ASP A 181 8.26 0.51 -6.10
N LEU A 182 7.60 1.53 -6.67
CA LEU A 182 7.92 2.93 -6.42
C LEU A 182 7.93 3.25 -4.92
N LYS A 183 7.04 2.63 -4.13
CA LYS A 183 6.94 2.84 -2.67
C LYS A 183 8.24 2.48 -1.96
N VAL A 184 8.85 1.34 -2.31
CA VAL A 184 10.11 0.89 -1.71
C VAL A 184 11.24 1.88 -1.99
N VAL A 185 11.39 2.27 -3.26
CA VAL A 185 12.45 3.20 -3.66
C VAL A 185 12.21 4.59 -3.07
N SER A 186 10.94 4.97 -2.89
CA SER A 186 10.55 6.20 -2.21
C SER A 186 10.99 6.23 -0.75
N VAL A 187 10.83 5.12 0.01
CA VAL A 187 11.37 5.01 1.38
C VAL A 187 12.90 5.19 1.38
N VAL A 188 13.59 4.53 0.46
CA VAL A 188 15.07 4.58 0.38
C VAL A 188 15.57 6.01 0.14
N PHE A 189 14.99 6.74 -0.82
CA PHE A 189 15.46 8.08 -1.19
C PHE A 189 14.78 9.25 -0.47
N SER A 190 13.74 8.99 0.33
CA SER A 190 13.10 10.03 1.13
C SER A 190 14.10 10.73 2.05
N LYS A 191 13.91 12.03 2.28
CA LYS A 191 14.77 12.78 3.20
C LYS A 191 14.38 12.65 4.67
N PHE A 192 13.26 11.99 4.96
CA PHE A 192 12.77 11.82 6.33
C PHE A 192 13.49 10.70 7.08
N GLU A 193 13.77 10.92 8.36
CA GLU A 193 14.20 9.84 9.27
C GLU A 193 13.03 8.94 9.64
N GLU A 194 11.88 9.54 9.97
CA GLU A 194 10.61 8.86 10.28
C GLU A 194 9.60 9.07 9.13
N ILE A 195 9.21 7.99 8.48
CA ILE A 195 8.34 7.98 7.29
C ILE A 195 6.99 7.38 7.61
N MET A 196 5.92 8.13 7.34
CA MET A 196 4.57 7.57 7.19
C MET A 196 4.30 7.47 5.69
N MET A 197 4.37 6.26 5.15
CA MET A 197 4.02 5.99 3.77
C MET A 197 2.50 5.84 3.67
N VAL A 198 1.88 6.56 2.73
CA VAL A 198 0.42 6.61 2.57
C VAL A 198 0.05 6.46 1.10
N ASP A 199 -0.90 5.59 0.80
CA ASP A 199 -1.50 5.50 -0.53
C ASP A 199 -2.34 6.73 -0.85
N ALA A 200 -2.21 7.23 -2.08
CA ALA A 200 -2.87 8.47 -2.52
C ALA A 200 -4.40 8.38 -2.53
N ASP A 201 -4.96 7.18 -2.64
CA ASP A 201 -6.39 6.86 -2.66
C ASP A 201 -6.92 6.36 -1.30
N THR A 202 -6.24 6.72 -0.22
CA THR A 202 -6.78 6.55 1.13
C THR A 202 -7.76 7.67 1.50
N ALA A 203 -8.64 7.37 2.46
CA ALA A 203 -9.51 8.34 3.12
C ALA A 203 -9.54 8.04 4.62
N PHE A 204 -9.07 8.99 5.44
CA PHE A 204 -8.96 8.80 6.89
C PHE A 204 -10.23 9.26 7.61
N PHE A 205 -10.54 8.65 8.75
CA PHE A 205 -11.55 9.12 9.71
C PHE A 205 -10.95 9.54 11.05
N ILE A 206 -9.69 9.17 11.31
CA ILE A 206 -8.92 9.57 12.48
C ILE A 206 -7.57 10.02 11.98
N ASN A 207 -7.03 11.08 12.58
CA ASN A 207 -5.70 11.59 12.30
C ASN A 207 -4.67 10.43 12.41
N PRO A 208 -3.96 10.08 11.34
CA PRO A 208 -3.01 8.97 11.36
C PRO A 208 -1.71 9.27 12.13
N THR A 209 -1.38 10.55 12.37
CA THR A 209 -0.14 10.94 13.06
C THR A 209 -0.14 10.54 14.53
N VAL A 210 -1.30 10.25 15.12
CA VAL A 210 -1.40 9.71 16.48
C VAL A 210 -0.62 8.40 16.65
N LEU A 211 -0.43 7.64 15.56
CA LEU A 211 0.30 6.37 15.60
C LEU A 211 1.82 6.55 15.77
N TRP A 212 2.35 7.75 15.53
CA TRP A 212 3.73 8.08 15.90
C TRP A 212 3.97 7.90 17.40
N ASP A 213 2.97 8.18 18.22
CA ASP A 213 3.07 8.10 19.67
C ASP A 213 2.65 6.71 20.21
N SER A 214 2.35 5.76 19.32
CA SER A 214 2.04 4.39 19.74
C SER A 214 3.27 3.72 20.36
N ALA A 215 3.06 2.95 21.42
CA ALA A 215 4.14 2.19 22.07
C ALA A 215 4.87 1.27 21.08
N LYS A 216 4.12 0.67 20.15
CA LYS A 216 4.63 -0.18 19.06
C LYS A 216 5.61 0.54 18.14
N TYR A 217 5.24 1.73 17.66
CA TYR A 217 6.12 2.52 16.80
C TYR A 217 7.30 3.10 17.59
N GLN A 218 7.07 3.60 18.80
CA GLN A 218 8.13 4.18 19.62
C GLN A 218 9.20 3.14 20.00
N SER A 219 8.82 1.91 20.32
CA SER A 219 9.80 0.86 20.66
C SER A 219 10.56 0.34 19.44
N THR A 220 9.88 0.11 18.33
CA THR A 220 10.47 -0.60 17.19
C THR A 220 10.83 0.28 16.01
N GLY A 221 10.31 1.51 15.92
CA GLY A 221 10.45 2.36 14.74
C GLY A 221 9.73 1.83 13.50
N THR A 222 8.86 0.82 13.62
CA THR A 222 7.99 0.34 12.54
C THR A 222 6.58 0.13 13.04
N LEU A 223 5.60 0.32 12.17
CA LEU A 223 4.25 -0.17 12.36
C LEU A 223 3.71 -0.61 11.00
N LEU A 224 3.70 -1.92 10.79
CA LEU A 224 3.19 -2.58 9.59
C LEU A 224 1.70 -2.86 9.76
N MET A 225 0.90 -2.77 8.70
CA MET A 225 -0.53 -3.12 8.76
C MET A 225 -0.72 -4.59 8.37
N ASN A 226 -1.45 -5.36 9.16
CA ASN A 226 -1.85 -6.71 8.77
C ASN A 226 -2.86 -6.64 7.61
N ASP A 227 -2.56 -7.31 6.50
CA ASP A 227 -3.50 -7.43 5.37
C ASP A 227 -4.68 -8.33 5.77
N ARG A 228 -5.76 -8.24 4.99
CA ARG A 228 -6.82 -9.25 5.02
C ARG A 228 -6.28 -10.58 4.52
N HIS A 229 -6.83 -11.67 5.06
CA HIS A 229 -6.48 -13.00 4.57
C HIS A 229 -6.81 -13.11 3.07
N ALA A 230 -5.81 -13.54 2.30
CA ALA A 230 -5.89 -13.91 0.90
C ALA A 230 -5.87 -15.43 0.70
N HIS A 231 -6.15 -15.88 -0.53
CA HIS A 231 -5.98 -17.29 -0.89
C HIS A 231 -4.53 -17.74 -0.69
N GLU A 232 -4.37 -18.96 -0.16
CA GLU A 232 -3.10 -19.63 0.11
C GLU A 232 -2.37 -20.12 -1.15
N ILE A 233 -2.97 -19.97 -2.33
CA ILE A 233 -2.39 -20.37 -3.61
C ILE A 233 -1.53 -19.28 -4.26
N TYR A 234 -1.44 -18.10 -3.65
CA TYR A 234 -0.69 -16.95 -4.18
C TYR A 234 0.47 -16.53 -3.27
N PHE A 235 1.46 -15.88 -3.89
CA PHE A 235 2.58 -15.17 -3.26
C PHE A 235 3.27 -15.93 -2.12
N MET A 236 3.12 -15.47 -0.87
CA MET A 236 3.89 -16.00 0.28
C MET A 236 3.57 -17.46 0.57
N ALA A 237 2.29 -17.84 0.57
CA ALA A 237 1.86 -19.21 0.85
C ALA A 237 1.85 -20.11 -0.40
N GLN A 238 2.09 -19.56 -1.58
CA GLN A 238 2.08 -20.34 -2.82
C GLN A 238 3.05 -21.51 -2.73
N ARG A 239 2.51 -22.72 -2.93
CA ARG A 239 3.25 -23.97 -2.81
C ARG A 239 4.28 -24.13 -3.92
N VAL A 240 5.42 -24.70 -3.53
CA VAL A 240 6.42 -25.19 -4.46
C VAL A 240 5.85 -26.42 -5.17
N ARG A 241 6.00 -26.47 -6.50
CA ARG A 241 5.46 -27.57 -7.30
C ARG A 241 6.01 -28.91 -6.81
N GLY A 242 5.12 -29.82 -6.46
CA GLY A 242 5.46 -31.16 -5.94
C GLY A 242 5.80 -31.22 -4.46
N GLN A 243 5.75 -30.11 -3.72
CA GLN A 243 6.07 -30.06 -2.28
C GLN A 243 4.97 -29.34 -1.50
N ALA A 244 3.94 -30.07 -1.08
CA ALA A 244 2.72 -29.51 -0.48
C ALA A 244 2.95 -28.75 0.85
N ASN A 245 4.05 -29.02 1.55
CA ASN A 245 4.37 -28.41 2.85
C ASN A 245 5.39 -27.26 2.74
N LEU A 246 5.78 -26.88 1.52
CA LEU A 246 6.76 -25.82 1.29
C LEU A 246 6.19 -24.76 0.35
N SER A 247 6.38 -23.49 0.73
CA SER A 247 6.03 -22.33 -0.09
C SER A 247 7.26 -21.68 -0.68
N TYR A 248 7.06 -20.80 -1.66
CA TYR A 248 8.13 -19.95 -2.18
C TYR A 248 8.68 -18.98 -1.12
N GLN A 249 7.89 -18.57 -0.11
CA GLN A 249 8.40 -17.83 1.05
C GLN A 249 9.45 -18.65 1.80
N HIS A 250 9.16 -19.93 2.09
CA HIS A 250 10.10 -20.79 2.83
C HIS A 250 11.43 -20.95 2.09
N LEU A 251 11.37 -21.23 0.79
CA LEU A 251 12.58 -21.36 -0.03
C LEU A 251 13.38 -20.06 -0.06
N TYR A 252 12.73 -18.94 -0.38
CA TYR A 252 13.40 -17.65 -0.47
C TYR A 252 14.11 -17.28 0.84
N MET A 253 13.42 -17.37 1.98
CA MET A 253 14.00 -17.02 3.27
C MET A 253 15.10 -18.00 3.70
N SER A 254 15.02 -19.29 3.35
CA SER A 254 16.08 -20.27 3.64
C SER A 254 17.39 -20.03 2.89
N THR A 255 17.33 -19.32 1.76
CA THR A 255 18.49 -19.03 0.92
C THR A 255 19.07 -17.64 1.12
N PHE A 256 18.42 -16.78 1.90
CA PHE A 256 18.88 -15.42 2.15
C PHE A 256 20.14 -15.43 3.03
N ASP A 257 21.21 -14.82 2.55
CA ASP A 257 22.46 -14.65 3.31
C ASP A 257 22.48 -13.27 4.01
N PRO A 258 22.32 -13.21 5.34
CA PRO A 258 22.36 -11.95 6.08
C PRO A 258 23.79 -11.44 6.33
N VAL A 259 24.83 -12.24 6.10
CA VAL A 259 26.22 -11.93 6.49
C VAL A 259 26.68 -10.57 5.94
N PRO A 260 26.45 -10.22 4.66
CA PRO A 260 26.86 -8.91 4.12
C PRO A 260 26.20 -7.70 4.80
N PHE A 261 25.08 -7.88 5.52
CA PHE A 261 24.31 -6.81 6.17
C PHE A 261 24.59 -6.66 7.66
N ARG A 262 25.21 -7.67 8.31
CA ARG A 262 25.36 -7.71 9.77
C ARG A 262 26.25 -6.61 10.36
N PHE A 263 27.10 -5.97 9.57
CA PHE A 263 27.89 -4.82 10.01
C PHE A 263 27.01 -3.58 10.30
N ILE A 264 25.80 -3.50 9.72
CA ILE A 264 24.85 -2.43 9.98
C ILE A 264 24.12 -2.78 11.29
N PRO A 265 23.98 -1.85 12.25
CA PRO A 265 23.29 -2.12 13.51
C PRO A 265 21.80 -2.43 13.31
N THR A 266 21.19 -3.05 14.31
CA THR A 266 19.77 -3.40 14.33
C THR A 266 19.22 -3.21 15.76
N LEU A 267 17.89 -3.17 15.91
CA LEU A 267 17.29 -3.25 17.25
C LEU A 267 17.34 -4.71 17.71
N GLU A 268 18.07 -4.98 18.79
CA GLU A 268 18.20 -6.33 19.34
C GLU A 268 16.84 -6.93 19.63
N ARG A 269 16.59 -8.14 19.15
CA ARG A 269 15.34 -8.88 19.34
C ARG A 269 15.63 -10.17 20.09
N GLU A 270 14.71 -10.58 20.95
CA GLU A 270 14.78 -11.89 21.60
C GLU A 270 14.75 -13.03 20.57
N LYS A 271 15.38 -14.15 20.92
CA LYS A 271 15.36 -15.35 20.09
C LYS A 271 13.98 -15.96 20.09
N ALA A 272 13.58 -16.56 18.97
CA ALA A 272 12.33 -17.30 18.88
C ALA A 272 12.25 -18.38 19.98
N THR A 273 11.12 -18.39 20.68
CA THR A 273 10.75 -19.40 21.67
C THR A 273 9.98 -20.55 21.03
N VAL A 274 9.37 -20.32 19.87
CA VAL A 274 8.60 -21.30 19.11
C VAL A 274 9.52 -22.07 18.15
N GLN A 275 9.32 -23.38 18.04
CA GLN A 275 10.04 -24.20 17.07
C GLN A 275 9.55 -23.92 15.64
N ASN A 276 10.46 -23.90 14.67
CA ASN A 276 10.08 -23.74 13.27
C ASN A 276 9.22 -24.93 12.81
N PRO A 277 7.95 -24.71 12.42
CA PRO A 277 7.06 -25.80 12.00
C PRO A 277 7.40 -26.35 10.61
N VAL A 278 8.31 -25.70 9.88
CA VAL A 278 8.69 -26.01 8.51
C VAL A 278 10.09 -26.63 8.48
N PRO A 279 10.33 -27.71 7.71
CA PRO A 279 11.62 -28.39 7.65
C PRO A 279 12.63 -27.65 6.77
N VAL A 280 12.89 -26.37 7.06
CA VAL A 280 13.93 -25.54 6.43
C VAL A 280 14.85 -24.95 7.48
N THR A 281 16.13 -24.87 7.16
CA THR A 281 17.12 -24.16 7.96
C THR A 281 17.18 -22.71 7.49
N LEU A 282 17.10 -21.76 8.43
CA LEU A 282 17.27 -20.34 8.15
C LEU A 282 18.70 -19.92 8.50
N LEU A 283 19.29 -19.02 7.70
CA LEU A 283 20.64 -18.47 7.91
C LEU A 283 20.66 -17.22 8.83
N PHE A 284 19.47 -16.81 9.29
CA PHE A 284 19.21 -15.72 10.22
C PHE A 284 18.34 -16.22 11.38
N GLU A 285 18.33 -15.50 12.50
CA GLU A 285 17.50 -15.82 13.67
C GLU A 285 16.04 -15.34 13.44
N PRO A 286 15.04 -16.23 13.27
CA PRO A 286 13.64 -15.84 13.04
C PRO A 286 12.98 -15.29 14.33
N SER A 287 11.88 -14.53 14.20
CA SER A 287 11.01 -14.23 15.35
C SER A 287 9.94 -15.29 15.57
N ASP A 288 9.37 -15.28 16.77
CA ASP A 288 8.10 -15.93 17.05
C ASP A 288 6.96 -15.45 16.14
N TYR A 289 6.91 -14.17 15.79
CA TYR A 289 5.89 -13.66 14.86
C TYR A 289 5.99 -14.30 13.48
N LEU A 290 7.19 -14.41 12.89
CA LEU A 290 7.37 -15.13 11.62
C LEU A 290 6.87 -16.56 11.72
N LEU A 291 7.34 -17.30 12.74
CA LEU A 291 7.03 -18.72 12.89
C LEU A 291 5.55 -18.99 13.21
N THR A 292 4.85 -18.02 13.78
CA THR A 292 3.41 -18.10 14.10
C THR A 292 2.50 -17.41 13.08
N SER A 293 3.07 -16.62 12.17
CA SER A 293 2.33 -15.86 11.15
C SER A 293 1.48 -16.77 10.26
N HIS A 294 0.37 -16.24 9.76
CA HIS A 294 -0.51 -16.99 8.87
C HIS A 294 0.18 -17.32 7.54
N SER A 295 1.06 -16.43 7.04
CA SER A 295 1.77 -16.67 5.77
C SER A 295 2.77 -17.82 5.89
N TRP A 296 3.58 -17.85 6.96
CA TRP A 296 4.54 -18.93 7.23
C TRP A 296 3.85 -20.26 7.50
N ASN A 297 2.73 -20.23 8.23
CA ASN A 297 1.90 -21.41 8.47
C ASN A 297 0.99 -21.75 7.29
N LEU A 298 1.27 -21.20 6.11
CA LEU A 298 0.67 -21.60 4.85
C LEU A 298 -0.85 -21.37 4.75
N ARG A 299 -1.37 -20.45 5.58
CA ARG A 299 -2.80 -20.10 5.71
C ARG A 299 -3.22 -18.97 4.79
N THR A 300 -2.29 -18.12 4.36
CA THR A 300 -2.63 -16.97 3.52
C THR A 300 -1.47 -16.48 2.64
N GLY A 301 -1.80 -16.00 1.44
CA GLY A 301 -0.81 -15.46 0.51
C GLY A 301 -0.30 -14.06 0.85
N HIS A 302 -0.98 -13.30 1.72
CA HIS A 302 -0.62 -11.92 2.08
C HIS A 302 -0.40 -11.80 3.59
N GLN A 303 0.54 -10.94 4.00
CA GLN A 303 0.76 -10.63 5.41
C GLN A 303 0.67 -9.14 5.70
N VAL A 304 1.22 -8.31 4.81
CA VAL A 304 1.32 -6.86 4.99
C VAL A 304 0.42 -6.15 4.01
N ASP A 305 -0.28 -5.14 4.49
CA ASP A 305 -0.81 -4.07 3.66
C ASP A 305 0.10 -2.84 3.71
N SER A 306 0.35 -2.22 2.56
CA SER A 306 1.23 -1.05 2.41
C SER A 306 0.48 0.24 2.06
N SER A 307 -0.82 0.30 2.34
CA SER A 307 -1.61 1.52 2.16
C SER A 307 -1.37 2.56 3.25
N LEU A 308 -0.97 2.07 4.42
CA LEU A 308 -0.37 2.86 5.48
C LEU A 308 0.80 2.08 6.08
N LEU A 309 1.95 2.71 6.21
CA LEU A 309 3.15 2.10 6.79
C LEU A 309 3.96 3.14 7.55
N PHE A 310 4.47 2.76 8.72
CA PHE A 310 5.39 3.58 9.49
C PHE A 310 6.79 2.98 9.48
N TRP A 311 7.81 3.79 9.20
CA TRP A 311 9.18 3.33 9.04
C TRP A 311 10.20 4.36 9.50
N ASN A 312 11.02 4.02 10.51
CA ASN A 312 12.09 4.85 11.01
C ASN A 312 13.44 4.34 10.47
N LYS A 313 14.02 5.06 9.50
CA LYS A 313 15.28 4.66 8.85
C LYS A 313 16.46 4.61 9.80
N LYS A 314 16.48 5.46 10.84
CA LYS A 314 17.55 5.48 11.85
C LYS A 314 17.46 4.32 12.84
N LYS A 315 16.25 3.91 13.23
CA LYS A 315 16.03 2.72 14.08
C LYS A 315 16.14 1.42 13.27
N GLN A 316 15.87 1.47 11.97
CA GLN A 316 15.87 0.30 11.08
C GLN A 316 16.93 0.36 9.97
N PRO A 317 18.21 0.68 10.25
CA PRO A 317 19.18 0.94 9.19
C PRO A 317 19.53 -0.33 8.41
N ARG A 318 19.63 -1.48 9.07
CA ARG A 318 19.88 -2.77 8.40
C ARG A 318 18.68 -3.21 7.57
N ALA A 319 17.48 -3.18 8.14
CA ALA A 319 16.26 -3.52 7.41
C ALA A 319 16.05 -2.60 6.20
N THR A 320 16.35 -1.30 6.30
CA THR A 320 16.22 -0.38 5.15
C THR A 320 17.23 -0.72 4.04
N ALA A 321 18.45 -1.13 4.38
CA ALA A 321 19.43 -1.57 3.39
C ALA A 321 19.02 -2.90 2.71
N ILE A 322 18.46 -3.85 3.46
CA ILE A 322 17.90 -5.09 2.91
C ILE A 322 16.71 -4.79 2.01
N LEU A 323 15.79 -3.91 2.44
CA LEU A 323 14.65 -3.45 1.66
C LEU A 323 15.08 -2.86 0.32
N ALA A 324 16.12 -2.00 0.33
CA ALA A 324 16.70 -1.43 -0.88
C ALA A 324 17.29 -2.51 -1.80
N SER A 325 17.92 -3.55 -1.22
CA SER A 325 18.55 -4.65 -1.97
C SER A 325 17.55 -5.44 -2.83
N PHE A 326 16.30 -5.60 -2.38
CA PHE A 326 15.23 -6.25 -3.15
C PHE A 326 14.93 -5.56 -4.48
N LYS A 327 15.24 -4.26 -4.58
CA LYS A 327 15.04 -3.44 -5.77
C LYS A 327 16.34 -3.04 -6.46
N ALA A 328 17.49 -3.45 -5.93
CA ALA A 328 18.78 -3.17 -6.53
C ALA A 328 19.10 -4.17 -7.68
N LEU A 329 20.22 -3.98 -8.39
CA LEU A 329 20.74 -4.90 -9.42
C LEU A 329 21.61 -6.03 -8.82
N CYS A 330 21.45 -6.32 -7.53
CA CYS A 330 22.19 -7.37 -6.83
C CYS A 330 21.53 -8.75 -6.95
N ASP A 331 22.20 -9.77 -6.41
CA ASP A 331 21.81 -11.18 -6.44
C ASP A 331 20.70 -11.55 -5.44
N VAL A 332 20.30 -10.65 -4.54
CA VAL A 332 19.23 -10.89 -3.56
C VAL A 332 17.86 -11.08 -4.24
N GLY A 333 17.54 -10.21 -5.21
CA GLY A 333 16.24 -10.19 -5.90
C GLY A 333 15.04 -9.93 -4.97
N PRO A 334 13.82 -9.70 -5.51
CA PRO A 334 12.63 -9.49 -4.70
C PRO A 334 12.04 -10.82 -4.18
N PRO A 335 11.54 -10.86 -2.92
CA PRO A 335 10.79 -12.00 -2.39
C PRO A 335 9.42 -12.18 -3.08
N PRO A 336 8.76 -13.35 -2.92
CA PRO A 336 7.38 -13.54 -3.39
C PRO A 336 6.42 -12.61 -2.63
N SER A 337 5.72 -11.77 -3.39
CA SER A 337 4.91 -10.66 -2.89
C SER A 337 3.88 -10.21 -3.93
N TYR A 338 2.76 -9.63 -3.49
CA TYR A 338 1.89 -8.85 -4.38
C TYR A 338 2.41 -7.41 -4.44
N GLY A 339 3.35 -7.17 -5.35
CA GLY A 339 3.98 -5.86 -5.50
C GLY A 339 5.05 -5.59 -4.44
N ASP A 340 4.83 -4.55 -3.64
CA ASP A 340 5.80 -4.03 -2.67
C ASP A 340 5.52 -4.46 -1.23
N LYS A 341 4.26 -4.75 -0.89
CA LYS A 341 3.78 -4.70 0.50
C LYS A 341 4.46 -5.70 1.44
N GLU A 342 4.70 -6.93 1.02
CA GLU A 342 5.36 -7.93 1.87
C GLU A 342 6.85 -7.62 2.12
N LEU A 343 7.48 -6.78 1.29
CA LEU A 343 8.92 -6.57 1.33
C LEU A 343 9.38 -5.91 2.63
N TYR A 344 8.56 -5.05 3.23
CA TYR A 344 8.89 -4.42 4.52
C TYR A 344 9.01 -5.45 5.64
N PHE A 345 8.12 -6.45 5.65
CA PHE A 345 8.17 -7.56 6.60
C PHE A 345 9.37 -8.47 6.35
N TYR A 346 9.62 -8.86 5.10
CA TYR A 346 10.82 -9.63 4.74
C TYR A 346 12.10 -8.92 5.19
N ALA A 347 12.21 -7.62 4.91
CA ALA A 347 13.38 -6.83 5.26
C ALA A 347 13.60 -6.76 6.77
N ALA A 348 12.55 -6.61 7.57
CA ALA A 348 12.63 -6.60 9.02
C ALA A 348 13.05 -7.98 9.57
N GLU A 349 12.45 -9.06 9.10
CA GLU A 349 12.82 -10.42 9.53
C GLU A 349 14.27 -10.76 9.20
N MET A 350 14.67 -10.51 7.96
CA MET A 350 16.03 -10.79 7.48
C MET A 350 17.09 -9.87 8.11
N ALA A 351 16.68 -8.73 8.66
CA ALA A 351 17.55 -7.86 9.44
C ALA A 351 17.77 -8.35 10.88
N GLU A 352 17.01 -9.34 11.35
CA GLU A 352 17.06 -9.79 12.74
C GLU A 352 16.74 -8.61 13.70
N THR A 353 15.77 -7.76 13.32
CA THR A 353 15.39 -6.54 14.05
C THR A 353 14.06 -6.69 14.79
N GLN A 354 13.83 -5.92 15.84
CA GLN A 354 12.48 -5.71 16.36
C GLN A 354 11.62 -4.94 15.36
N TYR A 355 10.36 -5.34 15.19
CA TYR A 355 9.37 -4.64 14.38
C TYR A 355 7.97 -4.85 14.98
N SER A 356 7.00 -4.02 14.60
CA SER A 356 5.63 -4.14 15.09
C SER A 356 4.59 -4.19 13.97
N PHE A 357 3.49 -4.88 14.23
CA PHE A 357 2.30 -4.95 13.39
C PHE A 357 1.08 -4.35 14.09
N SER A 358 0.09 -3.91 13.30
CA SER A 358 -1.25 -3.58 13.78
C SER A 358 -1.88 -4.77 14.51
N ASP A 359 -2.62 -4.52 15.58
CA ASP A 359 -3.35 -5.56 16.32
C ASP A 359 -4.53 -6.13 15.53
N HIS A 360 -5.11 -5.28 14.67
CA HIS A 360 -6.23 -5.63 13.82
C HIS A 360 -5.82 -5.78 12.35
N THR A 361 -6.50 -6.69 11.66
CA THR A 361 -6.34 -6.95 10.22
C THR A 361 -7.23 -6.02 9.40
N ILE A 362 -6.73 -5.58 8.24
CA ILE A 362 -7.56 -4.95 7.21
C ILE A 362 -8.73 -5.87 6.89
N SER A 363 -9.89 -5.26 6.67
CA SER A 363 -11.09 -5.99 6.34
C SER A 363 -11.75 -5.43 5.09
N GLY A 364 -13.00 -4.97 5.18
CA GLY A 364 -13.77 -4.63 3.99
C GLY A 364 -14.70 -3.43 4.21
N VAL A 365 -14.93 -2.66 3.15
CA VAL A 365 -15.98 -1.65 3.02
C VAL A 365 -16.76 -1.89 1.74
N GLY A 366 -18.07 -1.71 1.78
CA GLY A 366 -18.89 -1.92 0.59
C GLY A 366 -20.37 -1.67 0.81
N THR A 367 -21.11 -1.78 -0.28
CA THR A 367 -22.57 -1.66 -0.31
C THR A 367 -23.27 -3.02 -0.41
N TYR A 368 -22.52 -4.07 -0.77
CA TYR A 368 -23.02 -5.44 -0.81
C TYR A 368 -22.81 -6.15 0.53
N TYR A 369 -23.77 -5.97 1.43
CA TYR A 369 -23.79 -6.58 2.76
C TYR A 369 -24.84 -7.69 2.83
N ASN A 370 -24.40 -8.89 3.21
CA ASN A 370 -25.27 -10.04 3.46
C ASN A 370 -25.24 -10.38 4.96
N ASP A 371 -26.24 -9.88 5.69
CA ASP A 371 -26.34 -9.98 7.14
C ASP A 371 -26.92 -11.33 7.59
N HIS A 372 -26.16 -12.06 8.41
CA HIS A 372 -26.60 -13.30 9.08
C HIS A 372 -26.34 -13.24 10.59
N GLY A 373 -26.16 -12.04 11.13
CA GLY A 373 -25.78 -11.77 12.50
C GLY A 373 -24.28 -11.73 12.75
N GLU A 374 -23.93 -11.57 14.03
CA GLU A 374 -22.56 -11.40 14.50
C GLU A 374 -21.68 -12.61 14.15
N GLY A 375 -20.52 -12.33 13.55
CA GLY A 375 -19.54 -13.34 13.14
C GLY A 375 -20.03 -14.31 12.06
N LYS A 376 -21.15 -14.01 11.40
CA LYS A 376 -21.80 -14.89 10.40
C LYS A 376 -22.06 -14.19 9.07
N SER A 377 -21.79 -12.90 9.00
CA SER A 377 -22.12 -12.08 7.84
C SER A 377 -21.01 -12.08 6.80
N THR A 378 -21.29 -11.49 5.64
CA THR A 378 -20.32 -11.26 4.56
C THR A 378 -20.51 -9.85 4.03
N LEU A 379 -19.42 -9.12 3.85
CA LEU A 379 -19.42 -7.80 3.23
C LEU A 379 -18.39 -7.80 2.10
N CYS A 380 -18.86 -7.62 0.86
CA CYS A 380 -17.97 -7.57 -0.29
C CYS A 380 -17.61 -6.14 -0.68
N GLY A 381 -16.32 -5.90 -0.94
CA GLY A 381 -15.85 -4.63 -1.50
C GLY A 381 -14.37 -4.37 -1.25
N ASP A 382 -14.06 -3.08 -1.16
CA ASP A 382 -12.70 -2.57 -1.05
C ASP A 382 -12.20 -2.63 0.40
N MET A 383 -11.01 -2.08 0.65
CA MET A 383 -10.32 -2.25 1.92
C MET A 383 -10.70 -1.14 2.91
N ALA A 384 -10.95 -1.56 4.14
CA ALA A 384 -11.12 -0.68 5.28
C ALA A 384 -10.31 -1.21 6.46
N GLN A 385 -9.55 -0.32 7.07
CA GLN A 385 -8.72 -0.62 8.22
C GLN A 385 -9.44 -0.13 9.49
N PRO A 386 -9.73 -1.00 10.46
CA PRO A 386 -10.04 -0.60 11.83
C PRO A 386 -8.81 0.01 12.50
N PHE A 387 -9.00 0.81 13.56
CA PHE A 387 -7.89 1.44 14.26
C PHE A 387 -6.83 0.40 14.68
N PRO A 388 -5.53 0.59 14.34
CA PRO A 388 -4.57 -0.51 14.34
C PRO A 388 -4.02 -0.86 15.72
N ILE A 389 -4.33 -0.08 16.75
CA ILE A 389 -3.92 -0.35 18.13
C ILE A 389 -5.10 -0.95 18.89
N LYS A 390 -4.87 -2.06 19.58
CA LYS A 390 -5.83 -2.73 20.47
C LYS A 390 -6.50 -1.72 21.40
N GLN A 391 -7.76 -1.95 21.75
CA GLN A 391 -8.50 -1.18 22.76
C GLN A 391 -9.01 -2.13 23.85
N ASP A 392 -9.52 -1.58 24.97
CA ASP A 392 -10.02 -2.39 26.11
C ASP A 392 -11.09 -3.39 25.67
N ARG A 393 -11.93 -2.94 24.72
CA ARG A 393 -13.01 -3.70 24.12
C ARG A 393 -12.91 -3.59 22.61
N ILE A 394 -13.11 -4.72 21.93
CA ILE A 394 -13.07 -4.76 20.46
C ILE A 394 -14.20 -3.93 19.82
N GLU A 395 -15.33 -3.76 20.53
CA GLU A 395 -16.44 -2.93 20.05
C GLU A 395 -16.12 -1.43 20.05
N ASP A 396 -15.13 -1.00 20.83
CA ASP A 396 -14.70 0.40 20.92
C ASP A 396 -13.67 0.78 19.86
N VAL A 397 -13.23 -0.18 19.02
CA VAL A 397 -12.27 0.06 17.94
C VAL A 397 -13.00 0.70 16.75
N PRO A 398 -12.72 1.98 16.42
CA PRO A 398 -13.39 2.67 15.34
C PRO A 398 -12.83 2.29 13.97
N LEU A 399 -13.56 2.64 12.92
CA LEU A 399 -13.03 2.73 11.56
C LEU A 399 -11.90 3.77 11.51
N PHE A 400 -10.77 3.40 10.89
CA PHE A 400 -9.60 4.28 10.83
C PHE A 400 -9.42 4.91 9.46
N TYR A 401 -9.31 4.11 8.40
CA TYR A 401 -9.26 4.61 7.04
C TYR A 401 -9.84 3.61 6.03
N LEU A 402 -10.18 4.12 4.84
CA LEU A 402 -10.45 3.32 3.65
C LEU A 402 -9.23 3.37 2.74
N ASN A 403 -8.93 2.27 2.06
CA ASN A 403 -7.99 2.26 0.95
C ASN A 403 -8.75 1.90 -0.34
N SER A 404 -9.21 2.93 -1.05
CA SER A 404 -9.90 2.81 -2.33
C SER A 404 -10.27 4.18 -2.90
N ASP A 405 -10.07 4.36 -4.19
CA ASP A 405 -10.65 5.48 -4.93
C ASP A 405 -12.19 5.52 -4.89
N ARG A 406 -12.85 4.41 -4.51
CA ARG A 406 -14.29 4.37 -4.26
C ARG A 406 -14.73 5.24 -3.09
N ALA A 407 -13.83 5.67 -2.21
CA ALA A 407 -14.11 6.73 -1.24
C ALA A 407 -14.69 7.99 -1.93
N LEU A 408 -14.28 8.26 -3.16
CA LEU A 408 -14.79 9.39 -3.96
C LEU A 408 -16.13 9.11 -4.66
N ARG A 409 -16.64 7.88 -4.60
CA ARG A 409 -17.81 7.43 -5.37
C ARG A 409 -18.95 6.90 -4.51
N TYR A 410 -18.68 6.47 -3.28
CA TYR A 410 -19.71 6.03 -2.35
C TYR A 410 -20.75 7.13 -2.12
N LYS A 411 -22.02 6.73 -2.02
CA LYS A 411 -23.14 7.66 -1.80
C LYS A 411 -23.91 7.32 -0.52
N PRO A 412 -23.29 7.44 0.67
CA PRO A 412 -23.89 7.02 1.95
C PRO A 412 -25.24 7.69 2.27
N ALA A 413 -25.54 8.84 1.68
CA ALA A 413 -26.82 9.53 1.81
C ALA A 413 -27.99 8.83 1.10
N VAL A 414 -27.73 7.99 0.09
CA VAL A 414 -28.76 7.32 -0.73
C VAL A 414 -28.65 5.80 -0.71
N GLU A 415 -27.49 5.24 -0.39
CA GLU A 415 -27.29 3.81 -0.22
C GLU A 415 -26.52 3.50 1.07
N GLY A 416 -26.79 2.34 1.67
CA GLY A 416 -26.07 1.92 2.87
C GLY A 416 -24.64 1.52 2.53
N VAL A 417 -23.67 2.27 3.06
CA VAL A 417 -22.26 1.88 3.05
C VAL A 417 -21.93 1.24 4.40
N TYR A 418 -21.31 0.07 4.35
CA TYR A 418 -20.95 -0.71 5.53
C TYR A 418 -19.44 -0.94 5.55
N TYR A 419 -18.88 -1.10 6.74
CA TYR A 419 -17.51 -1.56 6.96
C TYR A 419 -17.49 -2.74 7.94
N VAL A 420 -16.48 -3.60 7.82
CA VAL A 420 -16.25 -4.69 8.76
C VAL A 420 -15.65 -4.14 10.06
N LYS A 421 -16.24 -4.51 11.20
CA LYS A 421 -15.72 -4.15 12.53
C LYS A 421 -14.39 -4.84 12.82
N ALA A 422 -13.65 -4.30 13.78
CA ALA A 422 -12.34 -4.81 14.17
C ALA A 422 -12.34 -6.30 14.51
N ARG A 423 -11.24 -6.96 14.11
CA ARG A 423 -10.91 -8.34 14.47
C ARG A 423 -9.40 -8.43 14.69
N MET A 424 -8.99 -9.17 15.71
CA MET A 424 -7.58 -9.44 15.96
C MET A 424 -6.94 -10.15 14.77
N ALA A 425 -5.71 -9.77 14.43
CA ALA A 425 -5.00 -10.27 13.26
C ALA A 425 -4.59 -11.75 13.37
N ASP A 426 -4.47 -12.29 14.58
CA ASP A 426 -4.13 -13.68 14.86
C ASP A 426 -5.30 -14.66 14.61
N VAL A 427 -6.54 -14.16 14.48
CA VAL A 427 -7.73 -14.98 14.26
C VAL A 427 -7.80 -15.50 12.83
N TYR A 428 -7.56 -16.80 12.63
CA TYR A 428 -7.75 -17.48 11.35
C TYR A 428 -9.19 -18.00 11.17
N LEU A 429 -9.92 -17.42 10.21
CA LEU A 429 -11.30 -17.80 9.90
C LEU A 429 -11.44 -19.05 9.03
N GLY A 430 -10.32 -19.62 8.57
CA GLY A 430 -10.30 -20.74 7.65
C GLY A 430 -9.98 -20.33 6.20
N PRO A 431 -9.81 -21.32 5.31
CA PRO A 431 -9.39 -21.06 3.94
C PRO A 431 -10.52 -20.45 3.10
N TYR A 432 -10.16 -19.59 2.14
CA TYR A 432 -11.12 -18.98 1.23
C TYR A 432 -11.78 -20.02 0.31
N GLY A 433 -11.05 -21.06 -0.09
CA GLY A 433 -11.56 -22.04 -1.06
C GLY A 433 -11.94 -21.35 -2.37
N LYS A 434 -13.22 -21.45 -2.76
CA LYS A 434 -13.77 -20.79 -3.96
C LYS A 434 -14.35 -19.39 -3.72
N ARG A 435 -14.31 -18.88 -2.48
CA ARG A 435 -14.81 -17.54 -2.16
C ARG A 435 -13.94 -16.48 -2.80
N ARG A 436 -14.50 -15.33 -3.13
CA ARG A 436 -13.71 -14.20 -3.63
C ARG A 436 -12.96 -13.52 -2.48
N ILE A 437 -11.73 -13.09 -2.73
CA ILE A 437 -10.88 -12.40 -1.75
C ILE A 437 -11.47 -11.07 -1.28
N ASP A 438 -12.25 -10.40 -2.13
CA ASP A 438 -12.91 -9.14 -1.81
C ASP A 438 -14.20 -9.33 -1.00
N CYS A 439 -14.54 -10.56 -0.61
CA CYS A 439 -15.71 -10.92 0.18
C CYS A 439 -15.30 -11.66 1.47
N PRO A 440 -14.76 -10.96 2.48
CA PRO A 440 -14.52 -11.55 3.79
C PRO A 440 -15.81 -12.15 4.38
N PHE A 441 -15.67 -13.31 5.00
CA PHE A 441 -16.77 -14.11 5.56
C PHE A 441 -16.64 -14.24 7.07
N ASN A 442 -17.70 -14.69 7.74
CA ASN A 442 -17.76 -14.78 9.20
C ASN A 442 -17.38 -13.45 9.88
N ILE A 443 -17.88 -12.35 9.30
CA ILE A 443 -17.61 -11.00 9.80
C ILE A 443 -18.79 -10.43 10.56
N THR A 444 -18.53 -9.34 11.28
CA THR A 444 -19.53 -8.42 11.81
C THR A 444 -19.31 -7.08 11.12
N ALA A 445 -20.35 -6.50 10.54
CA ALA A 445 -20.26 -5.19 9.90
C ALA A 445 -20.96 -4.10 10.74
N ALA A 446 -20.61 -2.85 10.45
CA ALA A 446 -21.32 -1.66 10.90
C ALA A 446 -21.70 -0.82 9.68
N LYS A 447 -22.86 -0.16 9.73
CA LYS A 447 -23.21 0.86 8.75
C LYS A 447 -22.46 2.14 9.10
N PHE A 448 -22.09 2.93 8.09
CA PHE A 448 -21.58 4.28 8.28
C PHE A 448 -22.55 5.10 9.13
N SER A 449 -22.00 5.73 10.17
CA SER A 449 -22.64 6.74 10.98
C SER A 449 -22.86 8.03 10.18
N GLU A 450 -23.65 8.95 10.74
CA GLU A 450 -23.82 10.27 10.14
C GLU A 450 -22.52 11.07 10.11
N ALA A 451 -21.65 10.91 11.11
CA ALA A 451 -20.35 11.57 11.16
C ALA A 451 -19.40 11.06 10.07
N GLU A 452 -19.28 9.74 9.92
CA GLU A 452 -18.50 9.12 8.84
C GLU A 452 -19.05 9.51 7.45
N THR A 453 -20.37 9.59 7.32
CA THR A 453 -21.05 10.05 6.10
C THR A 453 -20.71 11.50 5.77
N ARG A 454 -20.84 12.42 6.73
CA ARG A 454 -20.52 13.84 6.54
C ARG A 454 -19.04 14.04 6.19
N HIS A 455 -18.15 13.34 6.91
CA HIS A 455 -16.72 13.39 6.66
C HIS A 455 -16.38 12.94 5.23
N LEU A 456 -16.92 11.80 4.78
CA LEU A 456 -16.70 11.29 3.43
C LEU A 456 -17.23 12.25 2.35
N SER A 457 -18.41 12.85 2.56
CA SER A 457 -18.94 13.86 1.65
C SER A 457 -18.07 15.12 1.61
N GLY A 458 -17.52 15.55 2.74
CA GLY A 458 -16.53 16.64 2.78
C GLY A 458 -15.27 16.30 1.99
N ARG A 459 -14.75 15.09 2.15
CA ARG A 459 -13.60 14.56 1.39
C ARG A 459 -13.86 14.53 -0.12
N GLN A 460 -15.07 14.16 -0.54
CA GLN A 460 -15.51 14.20 -1.95
C GLN A 460 -15.55 15.63 -2.48
N ARG A 461 -16.09 16.57 -1.69
CA ARG A 461 -16.17 17.98 -2.07
C ARG A 461 -14.80 18.63 -2.24
N LEU A 462 -13.83 18.31 -1.36
CA LEU A 462 -12.44 18.73 -1.52
C LEU A 462 -11.85 18.22 -2.85
N HIS A 463 -12.16 16.99 -3.25
CA HIS A 463 -11.72 16.46 -4.55
C HIS A 463 -12.31 17.22 -5.74
N GLU A 464 -13.59 17.58 -5.69
CA GLU A 464 -14.24 18.39 -6.73
C GLU A 464 -13.53 19.75 -6.91
N PHE A 465 -13.12 20.40 -5.81
CA PHE A 465 -12.36 21.65 -5.88
C PHE A 465 -10.97 21.47 -6.46
N VAL A 466 -10.29 20.39 -6.10
CA VAL A 466 -9.01 20.04 -6.71
C VAL A 466 -9.18 19.81 -8.21
N VAL A 467 -10.24 19.13 -8.66
CA VAL A 467 -10.53 18.99 -10.11
C VAL A 467 -10.76 20.36 -10.76
N ALA A 468 -11.52 21.25 -10.12
CA ALA A 468 -11.77 22.60 -10.61
C ALA A 468 -10.48 23.44 -10.76
N TRP A 469 -9.50 23.30 -9.84
CA TRP A 469 -8.19 23.93 -10.00
C TRP A 469 -7.51 23.54 -11.32
N TRP A 470 -7.60 22.27 -11.72
CA TRP A 470 -7.03 21.79 -12.99
C TRP A 470 -7.76 22.33 -14.20
N GLU A 471 -9.10 22.33 -14.17
CA GLU A 471 -9.92 22.82 -15.29
C GLU A 471 -9.62 24.31 -15.57
N ILE A 472 -9.49 25.12 -14.51
CA ILE A 472 -9.10 26.52 -14.62
C ILE A 472 -7.68 26.65 -15.19
N ALA A 473 -6.71 25.89 -14.68
CA ALA A 473 -5.33 25.95 -15.14
C ALA A 473 -5.19 25.56 -16.63
N GLN A 474 -5.93 24.57 -17.11
CA GLN A 474 -5.91 24.13 -18.52
C GLN A 474 -6.61 25.10 -19.48
N SER A 475 -7.59 25.87 -18.99
CA SER A 475 -8.30 26.87 -19.80
C SER A 475 -7.45 28.10 -20.19
N GLY A 476 -6.22 28.22 -19.67
CA GLY A 476 -5.18 29.06 -20.26
C GLY A 476 -5.22 30.54 -19.92
N GLY A 477 -5.60 30.93 -18.69
CA GLY A 477 -5.27 32.24 -18.10
C GLY A 477 -5.57 33.49 -18.93
N LYS A 478 -6.55 33.43 -19.84
CA LYS A 478 -7.01 34.60 -20.60
C LYS A 478 -8.23 35.18 -19.90
N ASP A 479 -8.04 36.37 -19.35
CA ASP A 479 -9.01 37.27 -18.69
C ASP A 479 -8.95 37.34 -17.16
N VAL A 480 -9.06 38.57 -16.66
CA VAL A 480 -9.18 38.97 -15.24
C VAL A 480 -10.29 38.19 -14.50
N ILE A 481 -11.28 37.68 -15.24
CA ILE A 481 -12.38 36.83 -14.76
C ILE A 481 -11.86 35.48 -14.24
N HIS A 482 -10.80 34.89 -14.81
CA HIS A 482 -10.26 33.61 -14.36
C HIS A 482 -9.50 33.69 -13.05
N ASN A 483 -8.81 34.80 -12.77
CA ASN A 483 -8.14 35.00 -11.48
C ASN A 483 -9.15 35.13 -10.35
N SER A 484 -10.27 35.86 -10.55
CA SER A 484 -11.35 35.90 -9.56
C SER A 484 -11.97 34.53 -9.32
N THR A 485 -12.10 33.69 -10.34
CA THR A 485 -12.64 32.32 -10.20
C THR A 485 -11.67 31.41 -9.45
N ALA A 486 -10.37 31.47 -9.72
CA ALA A 486 -9.37 30.69 -8.98
C ALA A 486 -9.32 31.07 -7.50
N THR A 487 -9.31 32.38 -7.20
CA THR A 487 -9.40 32.90 -5.83
C THR A 487 -10.73 32.49 -5.17
N SER A 488 -11.82 32.43 -5.94
CA SER A 488 -13.11 31.92 -5.46
C SER A 488 -13.03 30.44 -5.08
N ILE A 489 -12.37 29.58 -5.87
CA ILE A 489 -12.21 28.16 -5.53
C ILE A 489 -11.32 27.99 -4.29
N ASP A 490 -10.23 28.75 -4.19
CA ASP A 490 -9.36 28.70 -3.00
C ASP A 490 -10.15 29.07 -1.72
N GLY A 491 -11.01 30.10 -1.78
CA GLY A 491 -11.91 30.45 -0.68
C GLY A 491 -12.95 29.36 -0.36
N MET A 492 -13.48 28.66 -1.37
CA MET A 492 -14.40 27.53 -1.17
C MET A 492 -13.70 26.32 -0.54
N VAL A 493 -12.43 26.08 -0.88
CA VAL A 493 -11.60 25.06 -0.22
C VAL A 493 -11.44 25.41 1.26
N ASP A 494 -11.09 26.65 1.58
CA ASP A 494 -10.93 27.10 2.97
C ASP A 494 -12.22 26.95 3.78
N GLU A 495 -13.37 27.33 3.22
CA GLU A 495 -14.68 27.18 3.87
C GLU A 495 -15.01 25.71 4.14
N GLN A 496 -14.79 24.83 3.15
CA GLN A 496 -15.04 23.39 3.29
C GLN A 496 -14.09 22.76 4.31
N MET A 497 -12.82 23.13 4.31
CA MET A 497 -11.84 22.65 5.28
C MET A 497 -12.22 23.10 6.69
N GLU A 498 -12.69 24.34 6.87
CA GLU A 498 -13.14 24.85 8.16
C GLU A 498 -14.38 24.13 8.68
N ALA A 499 -15.34 23.81 7.81
CA ALA A 499 -16.48 22.97 8.18
C ALA A 499 -16.03 21.58 8.65
N MET A 500 -15.13 20.93 7.91
CA MET A 500 -14.59 19.62 8.29
C MET A 500 -13.79 19.67 9.60
N ARG A 501 -13.01 20.73 9.85
CA ARG A 501 -12.30 20.92 11.13
C ARG A 501 -13.28 20.97 12.31
N LYS A 502 -14.38 21.71 12.18
CA LYS A 502 -15.42 21.80 13.22
C LYS A 502 -16.05 20.45 13.50
N ASP A 503 -16.40 19.69 12.45
CA ASP A 503 -16.93 18.33 12.61
C ASP A 503 -15.89 17.41 13.27
N TYR A 504 -14.62 17.53 12.90
CA TYR A 504 -13.53 16.70 13.43
C TYR A 504 -13.26 16.92 14.93
N GLN A 505 -13.54 18.10 15.48
CA GLN A 505 -13.41 18.37 16.94
C GLN A 505 -14.25 17.41 17.80
N HIS A 506 -15.28 16.78 17.22
CA HIS A 506 -16.13 15.82 17.90
C HIS A 506 -15.68 14.36 17.71
N VAL A 507 -14.64 14.11 16.90
CA VAL A 507 -14.09 12.76 16.69
C VAL A 507 -13.31 12.33 17.93
N LYS A 508 -13.70 11.19 18.51
CA LYS A 508 -12.98 10.58 19.62
C LYS A 508 -11.74 9.87 19.09
N VAL A 509 -10.56 10.41 19.40
CA VAL A 509 -9.27 9.78 19.10
C VAL A 509 -9.04 8.61 20.07
N PRO A 510 -8.80 7.37 19.59
CA PRO A 510 -8.54 6.22 20.45
C PRO A 510 -7.18 6.31 21.16
N SER A 511 -7.02 5.53 22.23
CA SER A 511 -5.73 5.45 22.93
C SER A 511 -4.68 4.73 22.08
N VAL A 512 -3.46 5.25 22.09
CA VAL A 512 -2.28 4.66 21.43
C VAL A 512 -1.28 4.06 22.42
N SER A 513 -1.50 4.27 23.72
CA SER A 513 -0.70 3.69 24.81
C SER A 513 -1.29 2.34 25.21
N TRP A 514 -1.00 1.32 24.41
CA TRP A 514 -1.26 -0.08 24.76
C TRP A 514 0.06 -0.82 24.89
N THR A 515 0.43 -1.12 26.14
CA THR A 515 1.50 -2.06 26.47
C THR A 515 0.84 -3.31 27.05
N GLU A 516 1.29 -4.51 26.68
CA GLU A 516 0.83 -5.77 27.31
C GLU A 516 1.08 -5.83 28.83
N VAL A 517 1.74 -4.82 29.39
CA VAL A 517 1.92 -4.59 30.83
C VAL A 517 0.61 -4.07 31.44
N ASP A 518 -0.43 -4.92 31.51
CA ASP A 518 -1.52 -4.82 32.50
C ASP A 518 -2.56 -5.96 32.41
N LYS A 519 -2.18 -7.20 32.00
CA LYS A 519 -2.93 -8.43 32.35
C LYS A 519 -2.03 -9.64 32.55
#